data_AF-A0A4Q9DR47-F1
#
_entry.id   AF-A0A4Q9DR47-F1
#
_cell.length_a   1.000
_cell.length_b   1.000
_cell.length_c   1.000
_cell.angle_alpha   90.00
_cell.angle_beta   90.00
_cell.angle_gamma   90.00
#
_symmetry.space_group_name_H-M   'P 1'
#
loop_
_entity.id
_entity.type
_entity.pdbx_description
1 polymer ?
#
loop_
_entity_poly.entity_id
_entity_poly.type
_entity_poly.pdbx_seq_one_letter_code
_entity_poly.pdbx_strand_id
1 'polypeptide(L)'
;MLAVVLLICALPAEPASANEQHEQRICLDPGHQLYGNNALEPVAPDAKEKKAKVTSGTRGVSTKKPEYVLTLETSLLLKDKLETYGYKVIMTRDTHDVDISNIERALVCNEAQADLAVRIHADGDNSPKAQGISLLYPAAVQGAWAPSLPSKAAAELILREAVAASGAVSRGVVPRSDLTGFNWSTVPSVLVEMGFMTNPEEDRRLSDPEYQNKLMEGIATGINLALSVAADEPEQETSTRVFLPSSTQLYEYNNGKMTRTQVALSPQIVKLSAVRGNWGKVNTWIGERWIPLGSSLSPVNAVERQIQLADNTPLYRSPYDSEPAARLSSQTVTAHEQWHEWYLIDTWLGEVWVLNH
;
A
#
# COMPACT_ATOMS: atom_id res chain seq x y z
N MET A 1 24.73 -53.36 37.07
CA MET A 1 23.90 -52.19 36.73
C MET A 1 24.28 -51.06 37.68
N LEU A 2 25.10 -50.12 37.24
CA LEU A 2 25.30 -48.84 37.91
C LEU A 2 25.14 -47.77 36.83
N ALA A 3 24.06 -46.98 36.92
CA ALA A 3 23.80 -45.89 36.00
C ALA A 3 24.61 -44.66 36.43
N VAL A 4 25.45 -44.15 35.53
CA VAL A 4 26.11 -42.86 35.68
C VAL A 4 25.11 -41.80 35.24
N VAL A 5 24.61 -41.00 36.20
CA VAL A 5 23.79 -39.82 35.91
C VAL A 5 24.75 -38.68 35.56
N LEU A 6 24.79 -38.30 34.28
CA LEU A 6 25.48 -37.11 33.81
C LEU A 6 24.60 -35.89 34.12
N LEU A 7 24.98 -35.10 35.12
CA LEU A 7 24.33 -33.82 35.41
C LEU A 7 24.84 -32.78 34.40
N ILE A 8 24.08 -32.51 33.35
CA ILE A 8 24.38 -31.42 32.41
C ILE A 8 23.92 -30.13 33.08
N CYS A 9 24.87 -29.35 33.62
CA CYS A 9 24.63 -27.95 33.94
C CYS A 9 24.38 -27.19 32.63
N ALA A 10 23.14 -26.78 32.39
CA ALA A 10 22.84 -25.81 31.35
C ALA A 10 23.45 -24.46 31.75
N LEU A 11 24.43 -23.99 30.98
CA LEU A 11 24.90 -22.61 31.07
C LEU A 11 23.71 -21.69 30.71
N PRO A 12 23.54 -20.54 31.40
CA PRO A 12 22.56 -19.56 30.99
C PRO A 12 22.88 -19.11 29.56
N ALA A 13 21.86 -19.11 28.69
CA ALA A 13 21.98 -18.55 27.36
C ALA A 13 22.47 -17.10 27.48
N GLU A 14 23.52 -16.75 26.72
CA GLU A 14 23.94 -15.36 26.58
C GLU A 14 22.73 -14.52 26.14
N PRO A 15 22.52 -13.32 26.72
CA PRO A 15 21.47 -12.44 26.24
C PRO A 15 21.76 -12.12 24.78
N ALA A 16 20.79 -12.39 23.90
CA ALA A 16 20.84 -11.99 22.50
C ALA A 16 21.28 -10.52 22.41
N SER A 17 22.33 -10.25 21.64
CA SER A 17 22.86 -8.91 21.49
C SER A 17 21.76 -7.96 21.05
N ALA A 18 21.62 -6.84 21.75
CA ALA A 18 20.81 -5.73 21.31
C ALA A 18 21.28 -5.25 19.92
N ASN A 19 20.31 -5.00 19.03
CA ASN A 19 20.41 -4.17 17.83
C ASN A 19 20.83 -4.84 16.50
N GLU A 20 20.17 -5.93 16.09
CA GLU A 20 20.01 -6.14 14.63
C GLU A 20 18.89 -5.20 14.15
N GLN A 21 19.28 -4.07 13.57
CA GLN A 21 18.34 -3.20 12.87
C GLN A 21 17.70 -3.99 11.73
N HIS A 22 16.37 -4.07 11.70
CA HIS A 22 15.64 -4.65 10.57
C HIS A 22 16.05 -3.94 9.27
N GLU A 23 16.78 -4.66 8.42
CA GLU A 23 17.15 -4.20 7.09
C GLU A 23 15.86 -4.00 6.27
N GLN A 24 15.53 -2.74 5.94
CA GLN A 24 14.33 -2.43 5.15
C GLN A 24 14.46 -2.98 3.73
N ARG A 25 13.41 -3.63 3.24
CA ARG A 25 13.40 -4.36 1.97
C ARG A 25 12.35 -3.81 1.02
N ILE A 26 12.76 -3.54 -0.22
CA ILE A 26 11.85 -3.20 -1.31
C ILE A 26 11.81 -4.36 -2.29
N CYS A 27 10.61 -4.83 -2.62
CA CYS A 27 10.44 -5.81 -3.69
C CYS A 27 10.08 -5.06 -4.98
N LEU A 28 10.93 -5.11 -6.00
CA LEU A 28 10.62 -4.60 -7.33
C LEU A 28 10.12 -5.74 -8.20
N ASP A 29 8.96 -5.53 -8.82
CA ASP A 29 8.35 -6.46 -9.77
C ASP A 29 8.33 -5.85 -11.18
N PRO A 30 9.34 -6.13 -12.02
CA PRO A 30 9.30 -5.73 -13.42
C PRO A 30 8.19 -6.49 -14.15
N GLY A 31 7.14 -5.78 -14.55
CA GLY A 31 5.95 -6.36 -15.18
C GLY A 31 6.27 -7.21 -16.40
N HIS A 32 5.44 -8.22 -16.64
CA HIS A 32 5.52 -9.14 -17.78
C HIS A 32 6.84 -9.93 -17.87
N GLN A 33 7.01 -10.67 -18.97
CA GLN A 33 8.18 -11.48 -19.29
C GLN A 33 8.18 -11.75 -20.81
N LEU A 34 9.25 -12.37 -21.33
CA LEU A 34 9.43 -12.62 -22.77
C LEU A 34 8.23 -13.38 -23.37
N TYR A 35 7.73 -14.38 -22.64
CA TYR A 35 6.57 -15.19 -23.04
C TYR A 35 5.47 -15.12 -21.99
N GLY A 36 4.29 -14.62 -22.36
CA GLY A 36 3.11 -14.69 -21.49
C GLY A 36 2.72 -16.14 -21.19
N ASN A 37 2.14 -16.37 -20.02
CA ASN A 37 1.57 -17.64 -19.61
C ASN A 37 0.04 -17.50 -19.45
N ASN A 38 -0.69 -18.03 -20.43
CA ASN A 38 -2.16 -17.94 -20.48
C ASN A 38 -2.87 -19.03 -19.66
N ALA A 39 -2.13 -19.91 -18.98
CA ALA A 39 -2.74 -20.79 -17.99
C ALA A 39 -3.44 -19.94 -16.91
N LEU A 40 -4.52 -20.47 -16.35
CA LEU A 40 -5.36 -19.70 -15.42
C LEU A 40 -4.93 -19.88 -13.97
N GLU A 41 -4.98 -18.80 -13.20
CA GLU A 41 -4.78 -18.77 -11.75
C GLU A 41 -5.90 -17.97 -11.05
N PRO A 42 -6.25 -18.30 -9.80
CA PRO A 42 -7.29 -17.60 -9.05
C PRO A 42 -6.95 -16.12 -8.81
N VAL A 43 -7.93 -15.23 -8.98
CA VAL A 43 -7.74 -13.77 -8.87
C VAL A 43 -7.42 -13.32 -7.44
N ALA A 44 -7.80 -14.09 -6.42
CA ALA A 44 -7.55 -13.84 -5.00
C ALA A 44 -7.53 -15.19 -4.24
N PRO A 45 -7.03 -15.25 -3.00
CA PRO A 45 -7.19 -16.43 -2.16
C PRO A 45 -8.67 -16.86 -2.09
N ASP A 46 -8.93 -18.15 -2.25
CA ASP A 46 -10.26 -18.78 -2.27
C ASP A 46 -11.25 -18.30 -3.37
N ALA A 47 -10.81 -17.44 -4.30
CA ALA A 47 -11.67 -16.97 -5.38
C ALA A 47 -11.95 -18.06 -6.43
N LYS A 48 -13.21 -18.14 -6.88
CA LYS A 48 -13.60 -19.00 -8.01
C LYS A 48 -13.20 -18.42 -9.36
N GLU A 49 -13.17 -17.09 -9.46
CA GLU A 49 -12.74 -16.38 -10.67
C GLU A 49 -11.25 -16.60 -10.91
N LYS A 50 -10.89 -16.83 -12.17
CA LYS A 50 -9.50 -17.03 -12.59
C LYS A 50 -9.17 -16.14 -13.78
N LYS A 51 -7.88 -15.77 -13.90
CA LYS A 51 -7.32 -15.05 -15.05
C LYS A 51 -5.98 -15.62 -15.45
N ALA A 52 -5.46 -15.19 -16.59
CA ALA A 52 -4.14 -15.61 -17.07
C ALA A 52 -3.05 -15.34 -16.03
N LYS A 53 -2.14 -16.29 -15.85
CA LYS A 53 -0.99 -16.20 -14.95
C LYS A 53 -0.16 -14.95 -15.19
N VAL A 54 0.13 -14.64 -16.45
CA VAL A 54 0.80 -13.39 -16.86
C VAL A 54 0.59 -13.17 -18.36
N THR A 55 0.23 -11.95 -18.75
CA THR A 55 0.10 -11.58 -20.17
C THR A 55 1.44 -11.14 -20.75
N SER A 56 1.57 -11.05 -22.08
CA SER A 56 2.80 -10.59 -22.74
C SER A 56 3.11 -9.10 -22.56
N GLY A 57 2.15 -8.32 -22.07
CA GLY A 57 2.24 -6.86 -22.02
C GLY A 57 1.98 -6.20 -23.37
N THR A 58 2.05 -4.87 -23.37
CA THR A 58 1.93 -4.02 -24.56
C THR A 58 3.26 -3.87 -25.30
N ARG A 59 3.28 -3.04 -26.35
CA ARG A 59 4.46 -2.73 -27.15
C ARG A 59 4.41 -1.29 -27.65
N GLY A 60 5.56 -0.63 -27.64
CA GLY A 60 5.76 0.70 -28.20
C GLY A 60 5.31 0.80 -29.65
N VAL A 61 4.42 1.75 -29.97
CA VAL A 61 3.93 1.95 -31.35
C VAL A 61 4.97 2.56 -32.29
N SER A 62 5.90 3.36 -31.76
CA SER A 62 7.01 4.00 -32.48
C SER A 62 8.30 3.18 -32.38
N THR A 63 8.74 2.87 -31.15
CA THR A 63 10.04 2.25 -30.85
C THR A 63 10.04 0.74 -31.04
N LYS A 64 8.84 0.13 -31.04
CA LYS A 64 8.62 -1.33 -31.04
C LYS A 64 9.18 -2.05 -29.80
N LYS A 65 9.64 -1.32 -28.79
CA LYS A 65 10.11 -1.86 -27.52
C LYS A 65 8.97 -2.63 -26.84
N PRO A 66 9.14 -3.92 -26.50
CA PRO A 66 8.16 -4.64 -25.68
C PRO A 66 8.10 -4.06 -24.26
N GLU A 67 6.93 -4.09 -23.64
CA GLU A 67 6.76 -3.62 -22.25
C GLU A 67 7.69 -4.36 -21.28
N TYR A 68 7.83 -5.69 -21.38
CA TYR A 68 8.70 -6.46 -20.47
C TYR A 68 10.19 -6.03 -20.50
N VAL A 69 10.63 -5.41 -21.61
CA VAL A 69 11.97 -4.83 -21.73
C VAL A 69 12.01 -3.50 -20.99
N LEU A 70 11.04 -2.63 -21.26
CA LEU A 70 10.90 -1.32 -20.60
C LEU A 70 10.79 -1.44 -19.08
N THR A 71 10.01 -2.39 -18.59
CA THR A 71 9.81 -2.58 -17.14
C THR A 71 11.06 -3.11 -16.47
N LEU A 72 11.85 -3.96 -17.13
CA LEU A 72 13.11 -4.46 -16.57
C LEU A 72 14.19 -3.37 -16.53
N GLU A 73 14.40 -2.66 -17.63
CA GLU A 73 15.42 -1.61 -17.71
C GLU A 73 15.17 -0.51 -16.66
N THR A 74 13.93 -0.07 -16.51
CA THR A 74 13.55 0.96 -15.52
C THR A 74 13.61 0.43 -14.08
N SER A 75 13.25 -0.84 -13.85
CA SER A 75 13.37 -1.43 -12.51
C SER A 75 14.82 -1.60 -12.07
N LEU A 76 15.75 -1.88 -12.98
CA LEU A 76 17.19 -1.92 -12.66
C LEU A 76 17.72 -0.53 -12.30
N LEU A 77 17.30 0.52 -13.03
CA LEU A 77 17.62 1.91 -12.66
C LEU A 77 17.05 2.28 -11.29
N LEU A 78 15.81 1.85 -11.00
CA LEU A 78 15.17 2.08 -9.70
C LEU A 78 15.88 1.33 -8.58
N LYS A 79 16.31 0.08 -8.82
CA LYS A 79 17.09 -0.72 -7.87
C LYS A 79 18.34 0.04 -7.41
N ASP A 80 19.16 0.53 -8.34
CA ASP A 80 20.42 1.20 -8.00
C ASP A 80 20.19 2.45 -7.14
N LYS A 81 19.11 3.20 -7.42
CA LYS A 81 18.71 4.38 -6.63
C LYS A 81 18.26 4.00 -5.22
N LEU A 82 17.45 2.95 -5.09
CA LEU A 82 16.97 2.48 -3.79
C LEU A 82 18.10 1.88 -2.93
N GLU A 83 19.06 1.18 -3.55
CA GLU A 83 20.25 0.70 -2.85
C GLU A 83 21.12 1.86 -2.33
N THR A 84 21.15 3.00 -3.03
CA THR A 84 21.81 4.22 -2.56
C THR A 84 21.13 4.81 -1.31
N TYR A 85 19.82 4.64 -1.16
CA TYR A 85 19.10 4.96 0.08
C TYR A 85 19.29 3.91 1.20
N GLY A 86 20.06 2.84 0.95
CA GLY A 86 20.34 1.79 1.90
C GLY A 86 19.20 0.79 2.09
N TYR A 87 18.33 0.64 1.08
CA TYR A 87 17.35 -0.44 1.02
C TYR A 87 17.97 -1.70 0.44
N LYS A 88 17.57 -2.86 0.95
CA LYS A 88 17.79 -4.12 0.25
C LYS A 88 16.71 -4.30 -0.81
N VAL A 89 17.12 -4.47 -2.07
CA VAL A 89 16.20 -4.63 -3.18
C VAL A 89 16.08 -6.09 -3.59
N ILE A 90 14.84 -6.60 -3.61
CA ILE A 90 14.49 -7.93 -4.09
C ILE A 90 13.82 -7.77 -5.46
N MET A 91 14.30 -8.49 -6.46
CA MET A 91 13.71 -8.46 -7.81
C MET A 91 12.88 -9.73 -8.03
N THR A 92 11.67 -9.62 -8.56
CA THR A 92 10.89 -10.82 -8.96
C THR A 92 11.45 -11.48 -10.22
N ARG A 93 12.17 -10.70 -11.05
CA ARG A 93 13.00 -11.17 -12.17
C ARG A 93 14.10 -10.17 -12.48
N ASP A 94 15.23 -10.67 -12.94
CA ASP A 94 16.40 -9.90 -13.42
C ASP A 94 16.73 -10.18 -14.89
N THR A 95 15.99 -11.11 -15.51
CA THR A 95 16.09 -11.48 -16.93
C THR A 95 14.72 -11.43 -17.61
N HIS A 96 14.71 -11.59 -18.93
CA HIS A 96 13.46 -11.58 -19.72
C HIS A 96 12.82 -12.96 -19.85
N ASP A 97 13.64 -14.01 -19.91
CA ASP A 97 13.19 -15.39 -20.15
C ASP A 97 12.95 -16.11 -18.83
N VAL A 98 11.76 -15.88 -18.26
CA VAL A 98 11.27 -16.49 -17.03
C VAL A 98 9.83 -16.94 -17.26
N ASP A 99 9.36 -17.90 -16.44
CA ASP A 99 7.95 -18.26 -16.36
C ASP A 99 7.48 -18.10 -14.91
N ILE A 100 7.06 -16.88 -14.55
CA ILE A 100 6.60 -16.54 -13.20
C ILE A 100 5.23 -15.83 -13.25
N SER A 101 4.26 -16.39 -12.54
CA SER A 101 2.88 -15.90 -12.49
C SER A 101 2.71 -14.65 -11.63
N ASN A 102 1.54 -13.99 -11.71
CA ASN A 102 1.26 -12.86 -10.82
C ASN A 102 1.10 -13.28 -9.35
N ILE A 103 0.62 -14.50 -9.07
CA ILE A 103 0.64 -15.05 -7.71
C ILE A 103 2.08 -15.23 -7.24
N GLU A 104 2.94 -15.88 -8.03
CA GLU A 104 4.33 -16.15 -7.65
C GLU A 104 5.11 -14.85 -7.42
N ARG A 105 4.89 -13.81 -8.23
CA ARG A 105 5.46 -12.46 -8.02
C ARG A 105 5.06 -11.86 -6.67
N ALA A 106 3.79 -11.98 -6.28
CA ALA A 106 3.33 -11.51 -4.98
C ALA A 106 3.94 -12.33 -3.83
N LEU A 107 4.05 -13.66 -4.01
CA LEU A 107 4.65 -14.55 -3.01
C LEU A 107 6.14 -14.26 -2.80
N VAL A 108 6.91 -13.98 -3.86
CA VAL A 108 8.32 -13.54 -3.73
C VAL A 108 8.43 -12.31 -2.81
N CYS A 109 7.57 -11.31 -2.99
CA CYS A 109 7.58 -10.11 -2.15
C CYS A 109 7.12 -10.39 -0.71
N ASN A 110 6.16 -11.29 -0.52
CA ASN A 110 5.66 -11.71 0.79
C ASN A 110 6.74 -12.49 1.57
N GLU A 111 7.37 -13.47 0.93
CA GLU A 111 8.43 -14.31 1.52
C GLU A 111 9.66 -13.48 1.91
N ALA A 112 9.99 -12.46 1.11
CA ALA A 112 11.02 -11.49 1.45
C ALA A 112 10.67 -10.59 2.65
N GLN A 113 9.40 -10.60 3.08
CA GLN A 113 8.86 -9.67 4.07
C GLN A 113 9.13 -8.22 3.68
N ALA A 114 8.91 -7.87 2.41
CA ALA A 114 9.17 -6.53 1.91
C ALA A 114 8.34 -5.47 2.67
N ASP A 115 8.94 -4.30 2.92
CA ASP A 115 8.27 -3.14 3.49
C ASP A 115 7.36 -2.47 2.45
N LEU A 116 7.71 -2.60 1.16
CA LEU A 116 6.90 -2.18 0.02
C LEU A 116 7.23 -3.02 -1.21
N ALA A 117 6.20 -3.50 -1.91
CA ALA A 117 6.29 -4.07 -3.25
C ALA A 117 5.92 -3.01 -4.30
N VAL A 118 6.78 -2.81 -5.30
CA VAL A 118 6.58 -1.83 -6.38
C VAL A 118 6.62 -2.55 -7.70
N ARG A 119 5.48 -2.58 -8.38
CA ARG A 119 5.30 -3.27 -9.66
C ARG A 119 5.42 -2.25 -10.79
N ILE A 120 6.37 -2.42 -11.70
CA ILE A 120 6.64 -1.45 -12.76
C ILE A 120 6.01 -1.94 -14.06
N HIS A 121 5.15 -1.11 -14.65
CA HIS A 121 4.39 -1.37 -15.87
C HIS A 121 4.34 -0.13 -16.78
N ALA A 122 3.88 -0.33 -18.01
CA ALA A 122 3.51 0.77 -18.90
C ALA A 122 2.21 0.41 -19.63
N ASP A 123 1.32 1.39 -19.73
CA ASP A 123 -0.05 1.17 -20.14
C ASP A 123 -0.18 1.10 -21.67
N GLY A 124 -1.33 0.61 -22.13
CA GLY A 124 -1.77 0.65 -23.51
C GLY A 124 -3.25 0.93 -23.62
N ASP A 125 -3.61 1.94 -24.42
CA ASP A 125 -4.99 2.30 -24.72
C ASP A 125 -5.25 2.27 -26.23
N ASN A 126 -6.51 2.04 -26.62
CA ASN A 126 -6.94 2.10 -28.02
C ASN A 126 -6.81 3.52 -28.61
N SER A 127 -6.86 4.55 -27.76
CA SER A 127 -6.61 5.94 -28.10
C SER A 127 -5.11 6.24 -28.10
N PRO A 128 -4.51 6.62 -29.24
CA PRO A 128 -3.10 7.00 -29.30
C PRO A 128 -2.82 8.35 -28.62
N LYS A 129 -3.83 8.99 -28.02
CA LYS A 129 -3.75 10.25 -27.28
C LYS A 129 -3.70 10.05 -25.76
N ALA A 130 -3.98 8.84 -25.28
CA ALA A 130 -3.85 8.54 -23.85
C ALA A 130 -2.41 8.83 -23.41
N GLN A 131 -2.26 9.49 -22.27
CA GLN A 131 -0.94 9.86 -21.76
C GLN A 131 -0.95 10.01 -20.24
N GLY A 132 0.24 9.90 -19.66
CA GLY A 132 0.49 10.22 -18.27
C GLY A 132 0.65 9.00 -17.37
N ILE A 133 1.19 9.25 -16.19
CA ILE A 133 1.46 8.25 -15.16
C ILE A 133 0.24 8.03 -14.27
N SER A 134 -0.04 6.77 -13.93
CA SER A 134 -1.01 6.42 -12.89
C SER A 134 -0.41 5.44 -11.89
N LEU A 135 -0.85 5.54 -10.63
CA LEU A 135 -0.43 4.63 -9.57
C LEU A 135 -1.63 3.84 -9.10
N LEU A 136 -1.55 2.52 -9.16
CA LEU A 136 -2.61 1.63 -8.71
C LEU A 136 -2.27 1.09 -7.32
N TYR A 137 -3.28 0.86 -6.49
CA TYR A 137 -3.14 0.25 -5.16
C TYR A 137 -4.28 -0.75 -4.89
N PRO A 138 -4.08 -1.74 -4.00
CA PRO A 138 -5.11 -2.71 -3.68
C PRO A 138 -6.38 -2.08 -3.10
N ALA A 139 -7.53 -2.46 -3.62
CA ALA A 139 -8.83 -2.29 -2.98
C ALA A 139 -9.18 -3.52 -2.13
N ALA A 140 -10.15 -3.41 -1.21
CA ALA A 140 -10.62 -4.55 -0.44
C ALA A 140 -11.31 -5.59 -1.34
N VAL A 141 -10.95 -6.86 -1.17
CA VAL A 141 -11.54 -8.01 -1.89
C VAL A 141 -11.88 -9.09 -0.87
N GLN A 142 -13.03 -9.74 -1.03
CA GLN A 142 -13.44 -10.84 -0.17
C GLN A 142 -12.42 -11.98 -0.25
N GLY A 143 -11.94 -12.46 0.92
CA GLY A 143 -10.97 -13.55 1.00
C GLY A 143 -9.49 -13.11 0.86
N ALA A 144 -9.23 -11.87 0.44
CA ALA A 144 -7.88 -11.32 0.37
C ALA A 144 -7.60 -10.39 1.55
N TRP A 145 -6.47 -10.61 2.24
CA TRP A 145 -5.91 -9.57 3.08
C TRP A 145 -5.07 -8.64 2.19
N ALA A 146 -5.46 -7.38 2.09
CA ALA A 146 -4.76 -6.40 1.27
C ALA A 146 -4.45 -5.13 2.09
N PRO A 147 -3.17 -4.75 2.25
CA PRO A 147 -2.76 -3.57 3.01
C PRO A 147 -3.02 -2.27 2.22
N SER A 148 -4.31 -1.93 2.01
CA SER A 148 -4.77 -0.86 1.13
C SER A 148 -4.31 0.54 1.56
N LEU A 149 -4.43 0.87 2.85
CA LEU A 149 -4.04 2.19 3.38
C LEU A 149 -2.56 2.52 3.21
N PRO A 150 -1.60 1.68 3.69
CA PRO A 150 -0.18 1.98 3.47
C PRO A 150 0.19 1.99 1.98
N SER A 151 -0.45 1.15 1.17
CA SER A 151 -0.24 1.13 -0.29
C SER A 151 -0.70 2.43 -0.95
N LYS A 152 -1.86 2.94 -0.56
CA LYS A 152 -2.38 4.23 -1.07
C LYS A 152 -1.48 5.40 -0.66
N ALA A 153 -1.05 5.45 0.60
CA ALA A 153 -0.15 6.49 1.09
C ALA A 153 1.18 6.49 0.30
N ALA A 154 1.76 5.30 0.06
CA ALA A 154 2.95 5.16 -0.77
C ALA A 154 2.69 5.60 -2.22
N ALA A 155 1.58 5.17 -2.83
CA ALA A 155 1.20 5.53 -4.19
C ALA A 155 1.07 7.06 -4.39
N GLU A 156 0.51 7.78 -3.41
CA GLU A 156 0.36 9.24 -3.47
C GLU A 156 1.70 9.96 -3.44
N LEU A 157 2.63 9.51 -2.58
CA LEU A 157 3.98 10.07 -2.49
C LEU A 157 4.79 9.76 -3.76
N ILE A 158 4.74 8.51 -4.22
CA ILE A 158 5.41 8.08 -5.46
C ILE A 158 4.92 8.91 -6.65
N LEU A 159 3.61 9.06 -6.82
CA LEU A 159 3.04 9.84 -7.92
C LEU A 159 3.49 11.30 -7.86
N ARG A 160 3.44 11.92 -6.68
CA ARG A 160 3.81 13.33 -6.48
C ARG A 160 5.25 13.59 -6.92
N GLU A 161 6.18 12.79 -6.41
CA GLU A 161 7.61 12.96 -6.70
C GLU A 161 7.96 12.56 -8.14
N ALA A 162 7.34 11.50 -8.67
CA ALA A 162 7.51 11.10 -10.07
C ALA A 162 7.09 12.22 -11.04
N VAL A 163 5.94 12.86 -10.80
CA VAL A 163 5.45 13.99 -11.60
C VAL A 163 6.38 15.20 -11.47
N ALA A 164 6.81 15.54 -10.25
CA ALA A 164 7.70 16.67 -9.99
C ALA A 164 9.05 16.51 -10.71
N ALA A 165 9.63 15.31 -10.70
CA ALA A 165 10.94 15.05 -11.29
C ALA A 165 10.90 14.92 -12.83
N SER A 166 9.84 14.30 -13.38
CA SER A 166 9.79 13.92 -14.80
C SER A 166 8.95 14.85 -15.69
N GLY A 167 8.06 15.65 -15.09
CA GLY A 167 7.05 16.40 -15.84
C GLY A 167 5.95 15.52 -16.47
N ALA A 168 5.80 14.26 -16.04
CA ALA A 168 4.73 13.39 -16.49
C ALA A 168 3.35 13.99 -16.15
N VAL A 169 2.36 13.74 -17.03
CA VAL A 169 0.97 14.13 -16.73
C VAL A 169 0.43 13.18 -15.66
N SER A 170 -0.09 13.72 -14.56
CA SER A 170 -0.69 12.91 -13.50
C SER A 170 -2.08 12.41 -13.91
N ARG A 171 -2.33 11.11 -13.73
CA ARG A 171 -3.66 10.49 -13.83
C ARG A 171 -4.22 10.08 -12.47
N GLY A 172 -3.52 10.39 -11.38
CA GLY A 172 -3.96 10.11 -10.02
C GLY A 172 -3.64 8.69 -9.53
N VAL A 173 -4.11 8.41 -8.31
CA VAL A 173 -4.03 7.11 -7.65
C VAL A 173 -5.36 6.37 -7.76
N VAL A 174 -5.35 5.10 -8.15
CA VAL A 174 -6.57 4.34 -8.49
C VAL A 174 -6.64 3.03 -7.70
N PRO A 175 -7.69 2.79 -6.90
CA PRO A 175 -7.90 1.51 -6.24
C PRO A 175 -8.26 0.43 -7.26
N ARG A 176 -7.70 -0.78 -7.10
CA ARG A 176 -7.97 -1.94 -7.98
C ARG A 176 -8.24 -3.20 -7.18
N SER A 177 -9.28 -3.92 -7.54
CA SER A 177 -9.69 -5.22 -6.95
C SER A 177 -9.45 -6.41 -7.89
N ASP A 178 -9.07 -6.15 -9.14
CA ASP A 178 -9.00 -7.15 -10.22
C ASP A 178 -7.58 -7.68 -10.50
N LEU A 179 -6.57 -7.20 -9.77
CA LEU A 179 -5.17 -7.51 -10.02
C LEU A 179 -4.68 -8.63 -9.08
N THR A 180 -4.37 -9.80 -9.66
CA THR A 180 -3.95 -10.98 -8.88
C THR A 180 -2.79 -10.69 -7.94
N GLY A 181 -1.74 -9.99 -8.41
CA GLY A 181 -0.60 -9.71 -7.54
C GLY A 181 -0.88 -8.69 -6.44
N PHE A 182 -1.98 -7.92 -6.50
CA PHE A 182 -2.46 -7.15 -5.33
C PHE A 182 -3.22 -8.05 -4.37
N ASN A 183 -4.14 -8.86 -4.87
CA ASN A 183 -5.02 -9.68 -4.05
C ASN A 183 -4.29 -10.82 -3.31
N TRP A 184 -3.11 -11.21 -3.79
CA TRP A 184 -2.22 -12.19 -3.14
C TRP A 184 -1.07 -11.55 -2.35
N SER A 185 -0.95 -10.21 -2.35
CA SER A 185 0.09 -9.51 -1.60
C SER A 185 -0.32 -9.29 -0.15
N THR A 186 0.50 -9.76 0.77
CA THR A 186 0.43 -9.53 2.22
C THR A 186 1.33 -8.36 2.65
N VAL A 187 2.07 -7.77 1.73
CA VAL A 187 2.89 -6.56 1.96
C VAL A 187 2.26 -5.36 1.25
N PRO A 188 2.49 -4.11 1.72
CA PRO A 188 2.09 -2.92 0.98
C PRO A 188 2.54 -3.02 -0.48
N SER A 189 1.65 -2.74 -1.44
CA SER A 189 1.94 -2.93 -2.86
C SER A 189 1.38 -1.79 -3.71
N VAL A 190 2.21 -1.28 -4.61
CA VAL A 190 1.86 -0.24 -5.57
C VAL A 190 2.23 -0.74 -6.97
N LEU A 191 1.39 -0.43 -7.96
CA LEU A 191 1.70 -0.66 -9.37
C LEU A 191 1.82 0.68 -10.08
N VAL A 192 2.96 0.91 -10.73
CA VAL A 192 3.27 2.10 -11.50
C VAL A 192 2.97 1.84 -12.97
N GLU A 193 1.95 2.50 -13.52
CA GLU A 193 1.76 2.61 -14.96
C GLU A 193 2.49 3.88 -15.42
N MET A 194 3.73 3.73 -15.90
CA MET A 194 4.65 4.85 -16.12
C MET A 194 4.22 5.82 -17.23
N GLY A 195 3.35 5.38 -18.12
CA GLY A 195 2.89 6.11 -19.31
C GLY A 195 2.35 5.13 -20.36
N PHE A 196 1.88 5.63 -21.50
CA PHE A 196 1.21 4.83 -22.53
C PHE A 196 2.13 4.49 -23.69
N MET A 197 2.49 3.21 -23.85
CA MET A 197 3.30 2.75 -25.00
C MET A 197 2.55 2.83 -26.33
N THR A 198 1.22 2.99 -26.32
CA THR A 198 0.40 3.21 -27.52
C THR A 198 0.30 4.67 -27.96
N ASN A 199 0.81 5.61 -27.15
CA ASN A 199 0.98 6.99 -27.56
C ASN A 199 2.38 7.19 -28.15
N PRO A 200 2.51 7.64 -29.42
CA PRO A 200 3.81 7.75 -30.09
C PRO A 200 4.83 8.64 -29.39
N GLU A 201 4.39 9.67 -28.67
CA GLU A 201 5.28 10.59 -27.94
C GLU A 201 5.70 9.98 -26.60
N GLU A 202 4.74 9.42 -25.85
CA GLU A 202 5.05 8.71 -24.61
C GLU A 202 5.94 7.50 -24.84
N ASP A 203 5.75 6.73 -25.91
CA ASP A 203 6.62 5.60 -26.26
C ASP A 203 8.08 6.01 -26.49
N ARG A 204 8.32 7.09 -27.25
CA ARG A 204 9.68 7.62 -27.44
C ARG A 204 10.26 8.12 -26.12
N ARG A 205 9.45 8.83 -25.34
CA ARG A 205 9.86 9.37 -24.04
C ARG A 205 10.17 8.28 -23.02
N LEU A 206 9.33 7.25 -22.94
CA LEU A 206 9.55 6.06 -22.11
C LEU A 206 10.78 5.27 -22.54
N SER A 207 11.24 5.41 -23.79
CA SER A 207 12.50 4.80 -24.26
C SER A 207 13.71 5.73 -24.17
N ASP A 208 13.53 6.97 -23.73
CA ASP A 208 14.60 7.96 -23.57
C ASP A 208 15.30 7.78 -22.21
N PRO A 209 16.62 7.53 -22.19
CA PRO A 209 17.35 7.28 -20.94
C PRO A 209 17.34 8.46 -19.95
N GLU A 210 17.28 9.71 -20.42
CA GLU A 210 17.25 10.88 -19.54
C GLU A 210 15.89 10.97 -18.83
N TYR A 211 14.80 10.77 -19.57
CA TYR A 211 13.46 10.71 -19.01
C TYR A 211 13.31 9.55 -18.02
N GLN A 212 13.78 8.35 -18.36
CA GLN A 212 13.75 7.21 -17.45
C GLN A 212 14.48 7.51 -16.14
N ASN A 213 15.66 8.12 -16.21
CA ASN A 213 16.41 8.51 -15.02
C ASN A 213 15.65 9.50 -14.14
N LYS A 214 15.05 10.54 -14.74
CA LYS A 214 14.23 11.52 -14.00
C LYS A 214 13.00 10.88 -13.37
N LEU A 215 12.31 10.02 -14.10
CA LEU A 215 11.13 9.32 -13.62
C LEU A 215 11.48 8.37 -12.47
N MET A 216 12.53 7.56 -12.61
CA MET A 216 12.97 6.65 -11.56
C MET A 216 13.55 7.38 -10.35
N GLU A 217 14.16 8.56 -10.52
CA GLU A 217 14.58 9.42 -9.40
C GLU A 217 13.38 9.90 -8.57
N GLY A 218 12.33 10.38 -9.24
CA GLY A 218 11.09 10.78 -8.55
C GLY A 218 10.42 9.59 -7.86
N ILE A 219 10.34 8.43 -8.51
CA ILE A 219 9.77 7.22 -7.90
C ILE A 219 10.59 6.77 -6.69
N ALA A 220 11.93 6.72 -6.79
CA ALA A 220 12.80 6.36 -5.68
C ALA A 220 12.64 7.33 -4.49
N THR A 221 12.55 8.64 -4.77
CA THR A 221 12.31 9.67 -3.76
C THR A 221 10.97 9.47 -3.06
N GLY A 222 9.90 9.21 -3.82
CA GLY A 222 8.58 8.94 -3.25
C GLY A 222 8.52 7.66 -2.42
N ILE A 223 9.20 6.59 -2.84
CA ILE A 223 9.37 5.36 -2.03
C ILE A 223 10.10 5.68 -0.73
N ASN A 224 11.22 6.41 -0.81
CA ASN A 224 11.98 6.79 0.38
C ASN A 224 11.12 7.61 1.36
N LEU A 225 10.37 8.60 0.88
CA LEU A 225 9.45 9.39 1.71
C LEU A 225 8.33 8.56 2.32
N ALA A 226 7.89 7.48 1.66
CA ALA A 226 6.87 6.59 2.18
C ALA A 226 7.38 5.71 3.35
N LEU A 227 8.69 5.47 3.45
CA LEU A 227 9.28 4.51 4.39
C LEU A 227 10.29 5.14 5.37
N SER A 228 10.53 6.44 5.26
CA SER A 228 11.40 7.20 6.13
C SER A 228 10.67 8.41 6.71
N VAL A 229 11.33 9.04 7.68
CA VAL A 229 10.99 10.37 8.14
C VAL A 229 12.23 11.24 7.94
N ALA A 230 12.05 12.45 7.43
CA ALA A 230 13.15 13.42 7.35
C ALA A 230 13.77 13.63 8.74
N ALA A 231 15.11 13.74 8.79
CA ALA A 231 15.87 13.72 10.03
C ALA A 231 15.53 14.90 10.96
N ASP A 232 15.08 16.01 10.39
CA ASP A 232 14.69 17.25 11.06
C ASP A 232 13.17 17.38 11.25
N GLU A 233 12.36 16.41 10.81
CA GLU A 233 10.91 16.46 10.93
C GLU A 233 10.50 16.30 12.40
N PRO A 234 9.91 17.35 13.02
CA PRO A 234 9.58 17.31 14.44
C PRO A 234 8.35 16.45 14.70
N GLU A 235 8.34 15.79 15.86
CA GLU A 235 7.12 15.20 16.40
C GLU A 235 6.23 16.30 16.97
N GLN A 236 4.99 16.37 16.47
CA GLN A 236 4.01 17.35 16.90
C GLN A 236 2.89 16.64 17.63
N GLU A 237 2.67 16.98 18.90
CA GLU A 237 1.56 16.41 19.68
C GLU A 237 0.21 16.76 19.04
N THR A 238 -0.73 15.83 19.13
CA THR A 238 -2.10 16.06 18.66
C THR A 238 -3.08 15.23 19.49
N SER A 239 -4.36 15.56 19.35
CA SER A 239 -5.48 14.76 19.85
C SER A 239 -6.45 14.36 18.73
N THR A 240 -6.04 14.48 17.47
CA THR A 240 -6.86 14.19 16.29
C THR A 240 -7.32 12.73 16.32
N ARG A 241 -8.62 12.52 16.10
CA ARG A 241 -9.19 11.19 15.85
C ARG A 241 -9.15 10.92 14.35
N VAL A 242 -8.64 9.76 13.97
CA VAL A 242 -8.65 9.30 12.58
C VAL A 242 -9.33 7.95 12.50
N PHE A 243 -10.10 7.75 11.44
CA PHE A 243 -10.75 6.48 11.21
C PHE A 243 -9.88 5.58 10.33
N LEU A 244 -9.61 4.36 10.80
CA LEU A 244 -8.87 3.33 10.09
C LEU A 244 -9.86 2.38 9.41
N PRO A 245 -10.11 2.52 8.10
CA PRO A 245 -11.14 1.76 7.40
C PRO A 245 -10.80 0.28 7.15
N SER A 246 -9.54 -0.10 7.34
CA SER A 246 -9.03 -1.44 7.04
C SER A 246 -7.97 -1.85 8.06
N SER A 247 -7.56 -3.11 8.01
CA SER A 247 -6.43 -3.59 8.81
C SER A 247 -5.21 -2.69 8.56
N THR A 248 -4.71 -2.05 9.61
CA THR A 248 -3.67 -1.02 9.52
C THR A 248 -2.41 -1.51 10.20
N GLN A 249 -1.35 -1.64 9.40
CA GLN A 249 -0.05 -2.08 9.87
C GLN A 249 0.56 -1.10 10.88
N LEU A 250 1.12 -1.62 11.98
CA LEU A 250 1.86 -0.82 12.96
C LEU A 250 3.36 -0.80 12.64
N TYR A 251 3.97 0.35 12.90
CA TYR A 251 5.39 0.62 12.66
C TYR A 251 6.09 1.13 13.92
N GLU A 252 7.40 0.92 13.97
CA GLU A 252 8.31 1.48 14.97
C GLU A 252 9.26 2.47 14.29
N TYR A 253 9.52 3.58 14.96
CA TYR A 253 10.44 4.60 14.49
C TYR A 253 11.80 4.42 15.14
N ASN A 254 12.84 4.17 14.35
CA ASN A 254 14.22 4.00 14.81
C ASN A 254 15.16 4.75 13.86
N ASN A 255 15.92 5.72 14.38
CA ASN A 255 16.96 6.46 13.64
C ASN A 255 16.52 6.98 12.25
N GLY A 256 15.37 7.65 12.17
CA GLY A 256 14.86 8.19 10.90
C GLY A 256 14.07 7.21 10.03
N LYS A 257 14.01 5.92 10.40
CA LYS A 257 13.34 4.88 9.61
C LYS A 257 12.08 4.35 10.28
N MET A 258 11.06 4.07 9.47
CA MET A 258 9.82 3.43 9.91
C MET A 258 9.87 1.95 9.55
N THR A 259 9.91 1.10 10.58
CA THR A 259 10.06 -0.34 10.43
C THR A 259 8.76 -1.04 10.73
N ARG A 260 8.34 -1.95 9.85
CA ARG A 260 7.11 -2.73 10.03
C ARG A 260 7.21 -3.65 11.24
N THR A 261 6.17 -3.66 12.08
CA THR A 261 6.04 -4.65 13.18
C THR A 261 5.27 -5.89 12.72
N GLN A 262 5.19 -6.92 13.58
CA GLN A 262 4.38 -8.11 13.30
C GLN A 262 2.88 -7.92 13.64
N VAL A 263 2.46 -6.72 14.06
CA VAL A 263 1.12 -6.45 14.59
C VAL A 263 0.41 -5.41 13.72
N ALA A 264 -0.89 -5.57 13.54
CA ALA A 264 -1.76 -4.62 12.87
C ALA A 264 -2.98 -4.32 13.73
N LEU A 265 -3.55 -3.12 13.56
CA LEU A 265 -4.84 -2.74 14.11
C LEU A 265 -5.95 -3.24 13.19
N SER A 266 -7.02 -3.78 13.76
CA SER A 266 -8.29 -3.98 13.04
C SER A 266 -8.92 -2.62 12.71
N PRO A 267 -9.84 -2.55 11.73
CA PRO A 267 -10.58 -1.32 11.43
C PRO A 267 -11.20 -0.73 12.69
N GLN A 268 -10.90 0.54 12.98
CA GLN A 268 -11.37 1.23 14.19
C GLN A 268 -11.06 2.73 14.09
N ILE A 269 -11.65 3.52 14.99
CA ILE A 269 -11.24 4.90 15.21
C ILE A 269 -10.09 4.90 16.21
N VAL A 270 -9.02 5.61 15.89
CA VAL A 270 -7.88 5.79 16.79
C VAL A 270 -7.69 7.27 17.09
N LYS A 271 -7.22 7.56 18.31
CA LYS A 271 -6.74 8.88 18.68
C LYS A 271 -5.23 8.92 18.45
N LEU A 272 -4.78 9.87 17.63
CA LEU A 272 -3.37 10.16 17.47
C LEU A 272 -2.86 10.88 18.72
N SER A 273 -1.69 10.47 19.24
CA SER A 273 -0.96 11.19 20.29
C SER A 273 0.04 12.18 19.70
N ALA A 274 0.56 11.90 18.51
CA ALA A 274 1.47 12.78 17.78
C ALA A 274 1.42 12.53 16.28
N VAL A 275 1.96 13.47 15.50
CA VAL A 275 2.24 13.32 14.07
C VAL A 275 3.70 13.66 13.79
N ARG A 276 4.26 13.01 12.77
CA ARG A 276 5.62 13.29 12.27
C ARG A 276 5.67 13.00 10.77
N GLY A 277 5.74 14.05 9.95
CA GLY A 277 5.58 13.91 8.49
C GLY A 277 4.26 13.20 8.15
N ASN A 278 4.34 12.13 7.36
CA ASN A 278 3.18 11.32 6.96
C ASN A 278 2.88 10.17 7.94
N TRP A 279 3.21 10.32 9.22
CA TRP A 279 3.02 9.26 10.22
C TRP A 279 2.28 9.78 11.44
N GLY A 280 1.35 8.97 11.95
CA GLY A 280 0.57 9.26 13.14
C GLY A 280 0.91 8.26 14.23
N LYS A 281 1.20 8.76 15.43
CA LYS A 281 1.47 7.93 16.59
C LYS A 281 0.17 7.59 17.31
N VAL A 282 -0.01 6.32 17.65
CA VAL A 282 -1.18 5.78 18.33
C VAL A 282 -0.76 4.97 19.56
N ASN A 283 -1.57 5.04 20.62
CA ASN A 283 -1.40 4.20 21.80
C ASN A 283 -2.03 2.82 21.54
N THR A 284 -1.25 1.75 21.76
CA THR A 284 -1.71 0.37 21.56
C THR A 284 -1.38 -0.49 22.78
N TRP A 285 -1.90 -1.72 22.84
CA TRP A 285 -1.59 -2.67 23.92
C TRP A 285 -0.12 -3.14 23.93
N ILE A 286 0.63 -2.90 22.85
CA ILE A 286 2.08 -3.13 22.77
C ILE A 286 2.91 -1.85 22.97
N GLY A 287 2.27 -0.76 23.41
CA GLY A 287 2.87 0.58 23.58
C GLY A 287 2.57 1.51 22.41
N GLU A 288 3.26 2.66 22.37
CA GLU A 288 3.13 3.63 21.29
C GLU A 288 3.64 3.05 19.97
N ARG A 289 2.87 3.18 18.89
CA ARG A 289 3.25 2.75 17.55
C ARG A 289 2.85 3.77 16.51
N TRP A 290 3.48 3.71 15.34
CA TRP A 290 3.20 4.59 14.22
C TRP A 290 2.32 3.90 13.18
N ILE A 291 1.43 4.68 12.58
CA ILE A 291 0.64 4.30 11.42
C ILE A 291 0.88 5.30 10.29
N PRO A 292 0.89 4.85 9.03
CA PRO A 292 1.03 5.76 7.90
C PRO A 292 -0.23 6.60 7.75
N LEU A 293 -0.05 7.90 7.62
CA LEU A 293 -1.08 8.88 7.29
C LEU A 293 -1.03 9.12 5.78
N GLY A 294 -1.99 8.54 5.06
CA GLY A 294 -2.26 8.91 3.66
C GLY A 294 -3.19 10.13 3.58
N SER A 295 -3.33 10.75 2.40
CA SER A 295 -4.26 11.88 2.20
C SER A 295 -5.74 11.53 2.44
N SER A 296 -6.05 10.23 2.59
CA SER A 296 -7.38 9.70 2.83
C SER A 296 -7.77 9.46 4.27
N LEU A 297 -6.86 9.68 5.23
CA LEU A 297 -7.26 9.67 6.64
C LEU A 297 -7.92 11.01 6.96
N SER A 298 -9.19 11.13 6.59
CA SER A 298 -10.00 12.28 6.97
C SER A 298 -10.19 12.30 8.48
N PRO A 299 -9.95 13.44 9.15
CA PRO A 299 -10.17 13.55 10.58
C PRO A 299 -11.65 13.28 10.89
N VAL A 300 -11.88 12.62 12.02
CA VAL A 300 -13.20 12.59 12.64
C VAL A 300 -13.36 13.90 13.40
N ASN A 301 -14.24 14.76 12.92
CA ASN A 301 -14.43 16.09 13.47
C ASN A 301 -15.49 16.05 14.56
N ALA A 302 -15.22 16.67 15.70
CA ALA A 302 -16.27 16.94 16.67
C ALA A 302 -17.30 17.90 16.04
N VAL A 303 -18.57 17.55 16.18
CA VAL A 303 -19.70 18.39 15.75
C VAL A 303 -20.73 18.43 16.87
N GLU A 304 -21.60 19.42 16.86
CA GLU A 304 -22.82 19.41 17.65
C GLU A 304 -23.95 19.83 16.74
N ARG A 305 -24.61 18.85 16.12
CA ARG A 305 -25.58 19.10 15.06
C ARG A 305 -26.82 18.25 15.26
N GLN A 306 -27.98 18.89 15.29
CA GLN A 306 -29.25 18.18 15.16
C GLN A 306 -29.40 17.69 13.71
N ILE A 307 -29.57 16.39 13.53
CA ILE A 307 -29.85 15.76 12.24
C ILE A 307 -31.21 15.08 12.29
N GLN A 308 -31.98 15.22 11.22
CA GLN A 308 -33.27 14.56 11.08
C GLN A 308 -33.06 13.22 10.39
N LEU A 309 -33.28 12.12 11.10
CA LEU A 309 -33.19 10.78 10.52
C LEU A 309 -34.47 10.47 9.74
N ALA A 310 -34.31 9.82 8.59
CA ALA A 310 -35.41 9.23 7.84
C ALA A 310 -36.01 8.04 8.59
N ASP A 311 -37.16 7.54 8.13
CA ASP A 311 -37.69 6.30 8.69
C ASP A 311 -36.81 5.11 8.27
N ASN A 312 -36.67 4.12 9.17
CA ASN A 312 -35.86 2.94 8.96
C ASN A 312 -34.34 3.20 8.71
N THR A 313 -33.80 4.29 9.26
CA THR A 313 -32.37 4.65 9.16
C THR A 313 -31.49 3.55 9.76
N PRO A 314 -30.55 2.97 8.99
CA PRO A 314 -29.65 1.94 9.50
C PRO A 314 -28.58 2.52 10.44
N LEU A 315 -28.27 1.79 11.51
CA LEU A 315 -27.26 2.11 12.51
C LEU A 315 -26.07 1.16 12.36
N TYR A 316 -24.86 1.70 12.25
CA TYR A 316 -23.65 0.90 12.05
C TYR A 316 -22.68 1.08 13.22
N ARG A 317 -21.98 0.01 13.63
CA ARG A 317 -20.90 0.16 14.63
C ARG A 317 -19.66 0.78 14.01
N SER A 318 -19.50 0.58 12.71
CA SER A 318 -18.47 1.15 11.86
C SER A 318 -19.06 1.58 10.51
N PRO A 319 -18.65 2.72 9.93
CA PRO A 319 -19.05 3.14 8.58
C PRO A 319 -18.77 2.12 7.45
N TYR A 320 -18.00 1.06 7.70
CA TYR A 320 -17.71 -0.02 6.73
C TYR A 320 -18.43 -1.33 7.03
N ASP A 321 -19.23 -1.40 8.08
CA ASP A 321 -20.03 -2.59 8.35
C ASP A 321 -20.97 -2.83 7.16
N SER A 322 -20.90 -4.03 6.57
CA SER A 322 -21.77 -4.39 5.45
C SER A 322 -23.23 -4.49 5.85
N GLU A 323 -23.50 -4.71 7.15
CA GLU A 323 -24.83 -4.88 7.72
C GLU A 323 -25.01 -3.94 8.92
N PRO A 324 -26.18 -3.32 9.07
CA PRO A 324 -26.47 -2.47 10.21
C PRO A 324 -26.67 -3.31 11.48
N ALA A 325 -26.21 -2.79 12.61
CA ALA A 325 -26.43 -3.38 13.93
C ALA A 325 -27.89 -3.23 14.40
N ALA A 326 -28.58 -2.17 13.96
CA ALA A 326 -30.00 -1.92 14.21
C ALA A 326 -30.53 -0.86 13.24
N ARG A 327 -31.79 -0.48 13.41
CA ARG A 327 -32.44 0.59 12.62
C ARG A 327 -33.24 1.49 13.54
N LEU A 328 -33.33 2.76 13.19
CA LEU A 328 -34.13 3.76 13.89
C LEU A 328 -35.30 4.23 13.03
N SER A 329 -36.44 4.45 13.69
CA SER A 329 -37.54 5.21 13.09
C SER A 329 -37.18 6.69 12.97
N SER A 330 -37.91 7.41 12.13
CA SER A 330 -37.68 8.83 11.91
C SER A 330 -37.74 9.62 13.21
N GLN A 331 -36.68 10.39 13.49
CA GLN A 331 -36.57 11.24 14.66
C GLN A 331 -35.43 12.24 14.48
N THR A 332 -35.42 13.29 15.29
CA THR A 332 -34.26 14.18 15.38
C THR A 332 -33.28 13.63 16.42
N VAL A 333 -32.01 13.56 16.07
CA VAL A 333 -30.93 13.15 16.99
C VAL A 333 -29.81 14.19 16.98
N THR A 334 -29.04 14.23 18.07
CA THR A 334 -27.80 15.02 18.14
C THR A 334 -26.64 14.17 17.64
N ALA A 335 -25.91 14.67 16.64
CA ALA A 335 -24.62 14.13 16.24
C ALA A 335 -23.48 14.84 16.98
N HIS A 336 -22.50 14.05 17.41
CA HIS A 336 -21.36 14.51 18.21
C HIS A 336 -20.02 14.43 17.46
N GLU A 337 -19.93 13.56 16.44
CA GLU A 337 -18.80 13.51 15.52
C GLU A 337 -19.28 13.36 14.07
N GLN A 338 -18.47 13.84 13.13
CA GLN A 338 -18.72 13.72 11.70
C GLN A 338 -17.47 13.24 10.99
N TRP A 339 -17.66 12.29 10.08
CA TRP A 339 -16.64 11.80 9.16
C TRP A 339 -17.23 11.64 7.76
N HIS A 340 -16.84 12.52 6.84
CA HIS A 340 -17.54 12.67 5.54
C HIS A 340 -19.06 12.84 5.73
N GLU A 341 -19.87 12.00 5.09
CA GLU A 341 -21.35 11.99 5.20
C GLU A 341 -21.88 11.21 6.41
N TRP A 342 -20.98 10.65 7.22
CA TRP A 342 -21.32 9.88 8.40
C TRP A 342 -21.33 10.74 9.65
N TYR A 343 -22.30 10.47 10.52
CA TYR A 343 -22.46 11.13 11.81
C TYR A 343 -22.47 10.09 12.94
N LEU A 344 -21.73 10.36 14.01
CA LEU A 344 -21.74 9.56 15.23
C LEU A 344 -22.81 10.09 16.17
N ILE A 345 -23.70 9.21 16.62
CA ILE A 345 -24.83 9.51 17.50
C ILE A 345 -24.86 8.54 18.69
N ASP A 346 -25.41 8.99 19.82
CA ASP A 346 -25.65 8.12 20.97
C ASP A 346 -26.98 7.37 20.84
N THR A 347 -26.95 6.05 21.13
CA THR A 347 -28.14 5.19 21.13
C THR A 347 -28.11 4.18 22.28
N TRP A 348 -29.14 3.36 22.42
CA TRP A 348 -29.15 2.25 23.39
C TRP A 348 -28.12 1.15 23.07
N LEU A 349 -27.49 1.18 21.88
CA LEU A 349 -26.38 0.30 21.50
C LEU A 349 -25.01 0.90 21.84
N GLY A 350 -24.98 2.10 22.41
CA GLY A 350 -23.80 2.97 22.51
C GLY A 350 -23.68 3.93 21.32
N GLU A 351 -22.48 4.47 21.13
CA GLU A 351 -22.13 5.31 19.99
C GLU A 351 -22.22 4.49 18.68
N VAL A 352 -22.97 5.00 17.70
CA VAL A 352 -23.15 4.36 16.38
C VAL A 352 -23.10 5.39 15.26
N TRP A 353 -22.66 4.94 14.09
CA TRP A 353 -22.57 5.74 12.88
C TRP A 353 -23.85 5.64 12.05
N VAL A 354 -24.29 6.78 11.55
CA VAL A 354 -25.42 6.90 10.62
C VAL A 354 -25.02 7.72 9.39
N LEU A 355 -25.56 7.32 8.23
CA LEU A 355 -25.47 8.08 6.99
C LEU A 355 -26.64 9.05 6.94
N ASN A 356 -26.35 10.34 6.79
CA ASN A 356 -27.39 11.35 6.62
C ASN A 356 -27.53 11.65 5.13
N HIS A 357 -28.58 11.10 4.51
CA HIS A 357 -28.90 11.30 3.09
C HIS A 357 -29.73 12.56 2.84
#